data_AF-A0A357IZ34-F1
#
_entry.id   AF-A0A357IZ34-F1
#
_cell.length_a   1.000
_cell.length_b   1.000
_cell.length_c   1.000
_cell.angle_alpha   90.00
_cell.angle_beta   90.00
_cell.angle_gamma   90.00
#
_symmetry.space_group_name_H-M   'P 1'
#
loop_
_entity.id
_entity.type
_entity.pdbx_description
1 polymer ?
#
loop_
_entity_poly.entity_id
_entity_poly.type
_entity_poly.pdbx_seq_one_letter_code
_entity_poly.pdbx_strand_id
1 'polypeptide(L)'
;FAYESSILGSIGAIAIHPNIGPFLDKHGVQIQTLTAGRYKDSSYPFRNLTEEERQMYQQVLDDAYQQFLADVAEGRKKSIKDVREWADGKIYSGRQAKAIQMIDDLGGEKEAVEKLKIILKTDEDLPVYRVEPDFMDRFFANVGGGGIQMRNAESEIAASPFRFSGVLYMAPMGLGQLPGWMALDSARGVR
;
A
#
# COMPACT_ATOMS: atom_id res chain seq x y z
N PHE A 1 4.24 -13.49 -15.39
CA PHE A 1 5.57 -13.32 -15.99
C PHE A 1 6.38 -12.33 -15.18
N ALA A 2 7.70 -12.48 -15.12
CA ALA A 2 8.62 -11.46 -14.61
C ALA A 2 10.01 -11.66 -15.23
N TYR A 3 10.83 -10.61 -15.31
CA TYR A 3 12.21 -10.74 -15.74
C TYR A 3 13.05 -11.47 -14.69
N GLU A 4 14.16 -12.07 -15.09
CA GLU A 4 15.06 -12.74 -14.15
C GLU A 4 15.61 -11.80 -13.07
N SER A 5 15.87 -10.55 -13.46
CA SER A 5 16.35 -9.48 -12.58
C SER A 5 15.24 -8.80 -11.78
N SER A 6 13.96 -9.16 -11.99
CA SER A 6 12.87 -8.59 -11.20
C SER A 6 13.03 -8.92 -9.73
N ILE A 7 12.73 -7.94 -8.88
CA ILE A 7 12.66 -8.11 -7.43
C ILE A 7 11.18 -8.25 -7.07
N LEU A 8 10.83 -9.39 -6.50
CA LEU A 8 9.47 -9.82 -6.19
C LEU A 8 9.37 -10.27 -4.72
N GLY A 9 8.17 -10.65 -4.29
CA GLY A 9 7.90 -11.09 -2.92
C GLY A 9 7.46 -9.93 -2.04
N SER A 10 8.11 -9.77 -0.90
CA SER A 10 7.76 -8.79 0.13
C SER A 10 6.35 -8.98 0.69
N ILE A 11 5.75 -10.17 0.57
CA ILE A 11 4.38 -10.42 1.04
C ILE A 11 4.36 -10.40 2.56
N GLY A 12 3.77 -9.35 3.12
CA GLY A 12 3.65 -9.13 4.56
C GLY A 12 2.99 -7.80 4.87
N ALA A 13 2.80 -7.52 6.16
CA ALA A 13 2.25 -6.27 6.65
C ALA A 13 3.18 -5.70 7.72
N ILE A 14 3.44 -4.38 7.67
CA ILE A 14 4.25 -3.71 8.70
C ILE A 14 3.58 -2.40 9.13
N ALA A 15 3.73 -2.08 10.41
CA ALA A 15 3.51 -0.73 10.93
C ALA A 15 4.81 -0.22 11.54
N ILE A 16 5.16 1.03 11.22
CA ILE A 16 6.36 1.68 11.72
C ILE A 16 5.93 2.82 12.65
N HIS A 17 6.33 2.72 13.92
CA HIS A 17 6.03 3.68 14.97
C HIS A 17 7.31 4.32 15.49
N PRO A 18 7.81 5.40 14.88
CA PRO A 18 8.98 6.09 15.38
C PRO A 18 8.66 6.75 16.73
N ASN A 19 9.63 6.76 17.66
CA ASN A 19 9.51 7.49 18.92
C ASN A 19 10.70 8.44 19.09
N ILE A 20 10.42 9.74 19.05
CA ILE A 20 11.38 10.83 19.28
C ILE A 20 11.18 11.51 20.65
N GLY A 21 10.24 11.03 21.48
CA GLY A 21 10.02 11.52 22.84
C GLY A 21 11.30 11.66 23.66
N PRO A 22 12.16 10.62 23.75
CA PRO A 22 13.42 10.71 24.49
C PRO A 22 14.38 11.80 23.99
N PHE A 23 14.33 12.12 22.70
CA PHE A 23 15.12 13.20 22.12
C PHE A 23 14.58 14.57 22.54
N LEU A 24 13.26 14.75 22.53
CA LEU A 24 12.59 15.98 22.96
C LEU A 24 12.79 16.24 24.45
N ASP A 25 12.66 15.20 25.28
CA ASP A 25 12.89 15.25 26.73
C ASP A 25 14.30 15.75 27.04
N LYS A 26 15.32 15.26 26.30
CA LYS A 26 16.72 15.69 26.44
C LYS A 26 16.93 17.18 26.14
N HIS A 27 16.08 17.78 25.31
CA HIS A 27 16.16 19.20 24.92
C HIS A 27 15.14 20.06 25.67
N GLY A 28 14.49 19.53 26.70
CA GLY A 28 13.52 20.26 27.52
C GLY A 28 12.23 20.60 26.78
N VAL A 29 11.93 19.91 25.66
CA VAL A 29 10.69 20.10 24.90
C VAL A 29 9.64 19.15 25.45
N GLN A 30 8.57 19.70 26.02
CA GLN A 30 7.44 18.93 26.53
C GLN A 30 6.27 18.98 25.55
N ILE A 31 5.74 17.81 25.21
CA ILE A 31 4.53 17.69 24.39
C ILE A 31 3.34 17.43 25.29
N GLN A 32 2.37 18.34 25.31
CA GLN A 32 1.09 18.15 25.98
C GLN A 32 0.07 17.66 24.96
N THR A 33 -0.51 16.49 25.19
CA THR A 33 -1.51 15.89 24.29
C THR A 33 -2.87 15.88 24.97
N LEU A 34 -3.88 16.45 24.31
CA LEU A 34 -5.27 16.41 24.73
C LEU A 34 -6.05 15.63 23.69
N THR A 35 -6.74 14.57 24.10
CA THR A 35 -7.54 13.73 23.20
C THR A 35 -8.93 13.44 23.73
N ALA A 36 -9.86 13.25 22.81
CA ALA A 36 -11.14 12.61 23.08
C ALA A 36 -11.08 11.16 22.55
N GLY A 37 -11.03 10.19 23.46
CA GLY A 37 -10.97 8.75 23.15
C GLY A 37 -9.64 8.10 23.50
N ARG A 38 -9.70 6.94 24.16
CA ARG A 38 -8.56 6.23 24.78
C ARG A 38 -7.38 5.95 23.84
N TYR A 39 -7.64 5.68 22.56
CA TYR A 39 -6.62 5.27 21.58
C TYR A 39 -6.29 6.35 20.55
N LYS A 40 -6.77 7.59 20.74
CA LYS A 40 -6.68 8.64 19.71
C LYS A 40 -5.27 9.21 19.54
N ASP A 41 -4.43 9.09 20.57
CA ASP A 41 -3.00 9.36 20.54
C ASP A 41 -2.16 8.07 20.45
N SER A 42 -2.77 6.93 20.15
CA SER A 42 -1.98 5.74 19.82
C SER A 42 -1.16 6.02 18.55
N SER A 43 0.05 5.49 18.47
CA SER A 43 1.00 5.74 17.35
C SER A 43 1.53 7.19 17.26
N TYR A 44 1.32 8.03 18.28
CA TYR A 44 1.93 9.36 18.30
C TYR A 44 3.45 9.27 18.49
N PRO A 45 4.26 10.05 17.75
CA PRO A 45 5.71 9.83 17.68
C PRO A 45 6.49 10.33 18.90
N PHE A 46 5.80 10.71 19.98
CA PHE A 46 6.41 11.34 21.16
C PHE A 46 6.36 10.45 22.40
N ARG A 47 5.74 9.27 22.31
CA ARG A 47 5.71 8.28 23.40
C ARG A 47 5.76 6.87 22.84
N ASN A 48 6.10 5.91 23.70
CA ASN A 48 6.00 4.50 23.35
C ASN A 48 4.52 4.06 23.26
N LEU A 49 4.27 3.05 22.44
CA LEU A 49 3.01 2.31 22.46
C LEU A 49 2.84 1.57 23.78
N THR A 50 1.64 1.61 24.36
CA THR A 50 1.27 0.71 25.45
C THR A 50 1.15 -0.73 24.94
N GLU A 51 1.04 -1.70 25.85
CA GLU A 51 0.82 -3.10 25.48
C GLU A 51 -0.52 -3.30 24.77
N GLU A 52 -1.57 -2.65 25.25
CA GLU A 52 -2.90 -2.71 24.64
C GLU A 52 -2.90 -2.11 23.23
N GLU A 53 -2.19 -0.99 23.03
CA GLU A 53 -2.06 -0.37 21.71
C GLU A 53 -1.27 -1.25 20.75
N ARG A 54 -0.17 -1.86 21.22
CA ARG A 54 0.64 -2.79 20.43
C ARG A 54 -0.18 -4.00 19.97
N GLN A 55 -0.97 -4.58 20.87
CA GLN A 55 -1.85 -5.71 20.54
C GLN A 55 -2.94 -5.30 19.55
N MET A 56 -3.54 -4.11 19.71
CA MET A 56 -4.50 -3.56 18.76
C MET A 56 -3.90 -3.44 17.35
N TYR A 57 -2.72 -2.84 17.21
CA TYR A 57 -2.05 -2.74 15.90
C TYR A 57 -1.65 -4.12 15.35
N GLN A 58 -1.17 -5.03 16.19
CA GLN A 58 -0.82 -6.39 15.77
C GLN A 58 -2.03 -7.14 15.21
N GLN A 59 -3.20 -7.03 15.83
CA GLN A 59 -4.43 -7.65 15.33
C GLN A 59 -4.81 -7.16 13.93
N VAL A 60 -4.66 -5.84 13.67
CA VAL A 60 -4.93 -5.28 12.35
C VAL A 60 -3.91 -5.76 11.31
N LEU A 61 -2.62 -5.83 11.67
CA LEU A 61 -1.58 -6.35 10.79
C LEU A 61 -1.77 -7.83 10.48
N ASP A 62 -2.14 -8.64 11.48
CA ASP A 62 -2.39 -10.07 11.32
C ASP A 62 -3.57 -10.32 10.38
N ASP A 63 -4.67 -9.56 10.55
CA ASP A 63 -5.85 -9.65 9.69
C ASP A 63 -5.51 -9.27 8.24
N ALA A 64 -4.85 -8.13 8.04
CA ALA A 64 -4.40 -7.71 6.71
C ALA A 64 -3.47 -8.75 6.05
N TYR A 65 -2.57 -9.34 6.82
CA TYR A 65 -1.68 -10.39 6.33
C TYR A 65 -2.46 -11.67 5.97
N GLN A 66 -3.47 -12.07 6.76
CA GLN A 66 -4.31 -13.22 6.40
C GLN A 66 -5.08 -12.98 5.09
N GLN A 67 -5.64 -11.79 4.89
CA GLN A 67 -6.32 -11.44 3.65
C GLN A 67 -5.37 -11.53 2.45
N PHE A 68 -4.15 -10.99 2.58
CA PHE A 68 -3.15 -11.07 1.51
C PHE A 68 -2.74 -12.53 1.21
N LEU A 69 -2.54 -13.35 2.24
CA LEU A 69 -2.28 -14.79 2.03
C LEU A 69 -3.43 -15.49 1.32
N ALA A 70 -4.68 -15.15 1.64
CA ALA A 70 -5.86 -15.72 1.00
C ALA A 70 -5.92 -15.37 -0.50
N ASP A 71 -5.74 -14.09 -0.84
CA ASP A 71 -5.75 -13.63 -2.24
C ASP A 71 -4.65 -14.30 -3.07
N VAL A 72 -3.45 -14.43 -2.50
CA VAL A 72 -2.32 -15.09 -3.16
C VAL A 72 -2.58 -16.58 -3.31
N ALA A 73 -3.11 -17.24 -2.28
CA ALA A 73 -3.46 -18.66 -2.32
C ALA A 73 -4.50 -18.95 -3.39
N GLU A 74 -5.57 -18.15 -3.47
CA GLU A 74 -6.59 -18.24 -4.50
C GLU A 74 -5.99 -18.03 -5.89
N GLY A 75 -5.27 -16.92 -6.10
CA GLY A 75 -4.68 -16.59 -7.40
C GLY A 75 -3.64 -17.60 -7.89
N ARG A 76 -2.88 -18.21 -6.99
CA ARG A 76 -1.89 -19.26 -7.31
C ARG A 76 -2.47 -20.67 -7.27
N LYS A 77 -3.74 -20.84 -6.91
CA LYS A 77 -4.39 -22.15 -6.70
C LYS A 77 -3.58 -23.06 -5.77
N LYS A 78 -3.06 -22.48 -4.69
CA LYS A 78 -2.25 -23.17 -3.67
C LYS A 78 -2.97 -23.14 -2.33
N SER A 79 -2.61 -24.02 -1.41
CA SER A 79 -3.10 -23.90 -0.04
C SER A 79 -2.43 -22.70 0.64
N ILE A 80 -3.13 -22.07 1.60
CA ILE A 80 -2.55 -21.00 2.44
C ILE A 80 -1.26 -21.49 3.12
N LYS A 81 -1.22 -22.78 3.51
CA LYS A 81 -0.05 -23.40 4.12
C LYS A 81 1.17 -23.34 3.19
N ASP A 82 1.00 -23.71 1.92
CA ASP A 82 2.10 -23.69 0.94
C ASP A 82 2.56 -22.28 0.62
N VAL A 83 1.63 -21.31 0.57
CA VAL A 83 1.96 -19.89 0.35
C VAL A 83 2.78 -19.34 1.52
N ARG A 84 2.38 -19.69 2.75
CA ARG A 84 3.05 -19.21 3.97
C ARG A 84 4.51 -19.63 4.08
N GLU A 85 4.94 -20.70 3.40
CA GLU A 85 6.36 -21.14 3.39
C GLU A 85 7.30 -20.11 2.75
N TRP A 86 6.78 -19.28 1.84
CA TRP A 86 7.57 -18.27 1.12
C TRP A 86 7.06 -16.84 1.25
N ALA A 87 5.89 -16.63 1.86
CA ALA A 87 5.25 -15.33 2.07
C ALA A 87 5.56 -14.74 3.47
N ASP A 88 6.83 -14.73 3.88
CA ASP A 88 7.30 -14.26 5.20
C ASP A 88 7.86 -12.83 5.18
N GLY A 89 7.54 -12.05 4.15
CA GLY A 89 8.07 -10.70 3.94
C GLY A 89 9.43 -10.62 3.24
N LYS A 90 10.11 -11.74 2.94
CA LYS A 90 11.38 -11.71 2.21
C LYS A 90 11.20 -11.36 0.72
N ILE A 91 12.29 -10.92 0.09
CA ILE A 91 12.35 -10.67 -1.36
C ILE A 91 12.93 -11.85 -2.14
N TYR A 92 12.57 -11.95 -3.42
CA TYR A 92 13.02 -12.98 -4.35
C TYR A 92 13.39 -12.35 -5.70
N SER A 93 14.43 -12.88 -6.34
CA SER A 93 14.65 -12.64 -7.77
C SER A 93 13.59 -13.34 -8.61
N GLY A 94 13.42 -12.93 -9.88
CA GLY A 94 12.49 -13.58 -10.81
C GLY A 94 12.73 -15.08 -10.94
N ARG A 95 14.00 -15.52 -11.01
CA ARG A 95 14.36 -16.95 -11.06
C ARG A 95 13.93 -17.71 -9.81
N GLN A 96 14.14 -17.14 -8.63
CA GLN A 96 13.69 -17.75 -7.37
C GLN A 96 12.17 -17.79 -7.29
N ALA A 97 11.48 -16.71 -7.66
CA ALA A 97 10.02 -16.62 -7.68
C ALA A 97 9.39 -17.66 -8.62
N LYS A 98 10.01 -17.94 -9.78
CA LYS A 98 9.59 -19.02 -10.68
C LYS A 98 9.77 -20.40 -10.05
N ALA A 99 10.90 -20.65 -9.37
CA ALA A 99 11.19 -21.93 -8.73
C ALA A 99 10.16 -22.30 -7.65
N ILE A 100 9.70 -21.33 -6.86
CA ILE A 100 8.65 -21.52 -5.85
C ILE A 100 7.22 -21.36 -6.40
N GLN A 101 7.08 -21.20 -7.72
CA GLN A 101 5.80 -21.03 -8.41
C GLN A 101 5.01 -19.78 -7.94
N MET A 102 5.69 -18.72 -7.51
CA MET A 102 5.09 -17.41 -7.27
C MET A 102 4.67 -16.74 -8.60
N ILE A 103 5.42 -17.00 -9.67
CA ILE A 103 5.11 -16.54 -11.03
C ILE A 103 4.97 -17.73 -11.99
N ASP A 104 4.23 -17.53 -13.07
CA ASP A 104 3.99 -18.58 -14.05
C ASP A 104 5.16 -18.79 -15.01
N ASP A 105 5.90 -17.74 -15.37
CA ASP A 105 7.09 -17.85 -16.21
C ASP A 105 8.00 -16.64 -16.13
N LEU A 106 9.21 -16.80 -16.69
CA LEU A 106 10.16 -15.72 -16.91
C LEU A 106 9.87 -15.06 -18.27
N GLY A 107 9.99 -13.73 -18.33
CA GLY A 107 9.74 -12.95 -19.55
C GLY A 107 9.05 -11.62 -19.29
N GLY A 108 8.97 -10.81 -20.33
CA GLY A 108 8.31 -9.52 -20.36
C GLY A 108 6.97 -9.54 -21.08
N GLU A 109 6.57 -8.38 -21.60
CA GLU A 109 5.30 -8.19 -22.32
C GLU A 109 5.21 -9.10 -23.55
N LYS A 110 6.29 -9.25 -24.32
CA LYS A 110 6.31 -10.07 -25.52
C LYS A 110 5.96 -11.52 -25.23
N GLU A 111 6.64 -12.13 -24.26
CA GLU A 111 6.40 -13.52 -23.85
C GLU A 111 5.00 -13.70 -23.27
N ALA A 112 4.49 -12.70 -22.55
CA ALA A 112 3.12 -12.72 -22.03
C ALA A 112 2.06 -12.66 -23.16
N VAL A 113 2.26 -11.82 -24.18
CA VAL A 113 1.37 -11.72 -25.35
C VAL A 113 1.41 -13.01 -26.18
N GLU A 114 2.61 -13.57 -26.41
CA GLU A 114 2.76 -14.86 -27.09
C GLU A 114 2.03 -15.98 -26.34
N LYS A 115 2.14 -16.01 -25.00
CA LYS A 115 1.41 -16.98 -24.18
C LYS A 115 -0.11 -16.79 -24.29
N LEU A 116 -0.57 -15.55 -24.33
CA LEU A 116 -1.98 -15.23 -24.46
C LEU A 116 -2.56 -15.68 -25.81
N LYS A 117 -1.82 -15.48 -26.92
CA LYS A 117 -2.19 -16.01 -28.25
C LYS A 117 -2.42 -17.53 -28.22
N ILE A 118 -1.52 -18.27 -27.56
CA ILE A 118 -1.65 -19.73 -27.38
C ILE A 118 -2.90 -20.09 -26.58
N ILE A 119 -3.18 -19.38 -25.49
CA ILE A 119 -4.38 -19.63 -24.64
C ILE A 119 -5.66 -19.37 -25.42
N LEU A 120 -5.70 -18.28 -26.19
CA LEU A 120 -6.84 -17.87 -27.02
C LEU A 120 -6.97 -18.67 -28.33
N LYS A 121 -5.96 -19.47 -28.67
CA LYS A 121 -5.88 -20.25 -29.92
C LYS A 121 -6.07 -19.37 -31.16
N THR A 122 -5.37 -18.23 -31.17
CA THR A 122 -5.39 -17.29 -32.29
C THR A 122 -3.97 -16.99 -32.76
N ASP A 123 -3.81 -16.88 -34.08
CA ASP A 123 -2.57 -16.42 -34.72
C ASP A 123 -2.60 -14.91 -34.99
N GLU A 124 -3.75 -14.27 -34.81
CA GLU A 124 -3.91 -12.84 -35.01
C GLU A 124 -3.04 -12.02 -34.03
N ASP A 125 -2.64 -10.84 -34.47
CA ASP A 125 -1.97 -9.89 -33.60
C ASP A 125 -2.95 -9.33 -32.59
N LEU A 126 -2.61 -9.50 -31.30
CA LEU A 126 -3.41 -8.98 -30.21
C LEU A 126 -3.14 -7.48 -30.09
N PRO A 127 -4.16 -6.61 -30.21
CA PRO A 127 -3.97 -5.19 -30.05
C PRO A 127 -3.60 -4.89 -28.59
N VAL A 128 -2.44 -4.25 -28.40
CA VAL A 128 -2.00 -3.78 -27.09
C VAL A 128 -2.33 -2.30 -26.97
N TYR A 129 -3.37 -1.99 -26.21
CA TYR A 129 -3.76 -0.60 -25.92
C TYR A 129 -2.94 -0.07 -24.75
N ARG A 130 -2.21 1.03 -24.99
CA ARG A 130 -1.56 1.80 -23.93
C ARG A 130 -2.47 2.97 -23.57
N VAL A 131 -3.00 2.94 -22.36
CA VAL A 131 -3.71 4.09 -21.79
C VAL A 131 -2.64 5.07 -21.35
N GLU A 132 -2.42 6.12 -22.14
CA GLU A 132 -1.65 7.27 -21.69
C GLU A 132 -2.53 8.07 -20.72
N PRO A 133 -2.06 8.36 -19.49
CA PRO A 133 -2.82 9.19 -18.57
C PRO A 133 -3.06 10.54 -19.23
N ASP A 134 -4.30 11.00 -19.22
CA ASP A 134 -4.64 12.26 -19.85
C ASP A 134 -4.04 13.44 -19.08
N PHE A 135 -4.19 14.65 -19.63
CA PHE A 135 -3.66 15.85 -18.98
C PHE A 135 -4.22 16.04 -17.56
N MET A 136 -5.49 15.72 -17.33
CA MET A 136 -6.14 15.89 -16.02
C MET A 136 -5.61 14.84 -15.03
N ASP A 137 -5.45 13.59 -15.45
CA ASP A 137 -4.82 12.53 -14.65
C ASP A 137 -3.39 12.92 -14.25
N ARG A 138 -2.61 13.46 -15.18
CA ARG A 138 -1.24 13.93 -14.91
C ARG A 138 -1.22 15.18 -14.04
N PHE A 139 -2.15 16.10 -14.24
CA PHE A 139 -2.28 17.32 -13.45
C PHE A 139 -2.67 16.99 -12.01
N PHE A 140 -3.68 16.17 -11.79
CA PHE A 140 -4.10 15.75 -10.44
C PHE A 140 -3.08 14.84 -9.76
N ALA A 141 -2.35 14.00 -10.50
CA ALA A 141 -1.24 13.23 -9.93
C ALA A 141 -0.08 14.12 -9.46
N ASN A 142 0.21 15.22 -10.16
CA ASN A 142 1.29 16.15 -9.80
C ASN A 142 0.87 17.24 -8.81
N VAL A 143 -0.40 17.65 -8.82
CA VAL A 143 -0.96 18.64 -7.88
C VAL A 143 -1.37 17.97 -6.56
N GLY A 144 -1.76 16.69 -6.58
CA GLY A 144 -2.07 15.88 -5.40
C GLY A 144 -0.86 15.38 -4.60
N GLY A 145 0.38 15.73 -5.02
CA GLY A 145 1.63 15.37 -4.34
C GLY A 145 1.92 16.11 -3.02
N GLY A 146 0.96 16.86 -2.47
CA GLY A 146 1.14 17.59 -1.22
C GLY A 146 -0.17 18.07 -0.59
N GLY A 147 -0.95 17.15 0.00
CA GLY A 147 -1.98 17.52 1.00
C GLY A 147 -3.37 16.93 0.80
N ILE A 148 -3.79 16.12 1.78
CA ILE A 148 -5.17 15.82 2.20
C ILE A 148 -6.00 14.91 1.25
N GLN A 149 -6.08 13.63 1.63
CA GLN A 149 -7.11 12.68 1.18
C GLN A 149 -8.50 13.15 1.66
N MET A 150 -9.32 13.62 0.73
CA MET A 150 -10.77 13.43 0.77
C MET A 150 -11.17 12.72 -0.53
N ARG A 151 -11.62 11.47 -0.45
CA ARG A 151 -12.33 10.82 -1.56
C ARG A 151 -13.71 10.40 -1.07
N ASN A 152 -14.72 11.06 -1.62
CA ASN A 152 -16.13 10.71 -1.50
C ASN A 152 -16.36 9.28 -2.03
N ALA A 153 -17.24 8.55 -1.34
CA ALA A 153 -17.48 7.12 -1.45
C ALA A 153 -18.33 6.67 -2.66
N GLU A 154 -18.44 7.45 -3.74
CA GLU A 154 -19.41 7.19 -4.82
C GLU A 154 -18.80 7.01 -6.23
N SER A 155 -17.58 6.46 -6.34
CA SER A 155 -17.05 6.03 -7.65
C SER A 155 -16.52 4.61 -7.62
N GLU A 156 -17.43 3.64 -7.78
CA GLU A 156 -17.17 2.20 -7.87
C GLU A 156 -16.33 1.74 -9.08
N ILE A 157 -15.67 2.63 -9.82
CA ILE A 157 -14.81 2.24 -10.98
C ILE A 157 -13.39 2.81 -10.89
N ALA A 158 -13.03 3.53 -9.83
CA ALA A 158 -11.71 4.14 -9.69
C ALA A 158 -10.93 3.70 -8.44
N ALA A 159 -11.26 2.54 -7.85
CA ALA A 159 -10.39 1.87 -6.90
C ALA A 159 -9.18 1.30 -7.66
N SER A 160 -8.18 2.16 -7.85
CA SER A 160 -6.92 1.85 -8.54
C SER A 160 -6.32 0.51 -8.08
N PRO A 161 -6.10 -0.45 -8.99
CA PRO A 161 -5.40 -1.71 -8.75
C PRO A 161 -3.87 -1.60 -8.99
N PHE A 162 -3.26 -0.43 -8.82
CA PHE A 162 -1.78 -0.28 -8.74
C PHE A 162 -1.33 -0.61 -7.31
N ARG A 163 -0.88 -1.83 -6.94
CA ARG A 163 0.21 -2.66 -7.49
C ARG A 163 1.51 -1.87 -7.66
N PHE A 164 2.30 -1.77 -6.59
CA PHE A 164 3.65 -2.35 -6.43
C PHE A 164 4.25 -1.90 -5.10
N SER A 165 3.86 -2.59 -4.03
CA SER A 165 4.59 -2.71 -2.77
C SER A 165 4.00 -3.94 -2.11
N GLY A 166 4.79 -4.99 -1.89
CA GLY A 166 4.34 -6.17 -1.16
C GLY A 166 4.00 -5.87 0.30
N VAL A 167 4.16 -4.62 0.75
CA VAL A 167 3.92 -4.22 2.12
C VAL A 167 2.67 -3.34 2.17
N LEU A 168 1.66 -3.79 2.92
CA LEU A 168 0.62 -2.90 3.41
C LEU A 168 1.22 -2.00 4.48
N TYR A 169 1.27 -0.70 4.22
CA TYR A 169 1.78 0.31 5.15
C TYR A 169 0.61 1.00 5.84
N MET A 170 0.55 0.88 7.16
CA MET A 170 -0.34 1.68 7.99
C MET A 170 0.41 2.90 8.51
N ALA A 171 -0.01 4.10 8.10
CA ALA A 171 0.56 5.35 8.57
C ALA A 171 0.10 5.66 10.01
N PRO A 172 0.96 6.29 10.84
CA PRO A 172 0.56 6.82 12.14
C PRO A 172 -0.62 7.79 12.01
N MET A 173 -1.69 7.56 12.79
CA MET A 173 -2.90 8.39 12.77
C MET A 173 -2.68 9.84 13.27
N GLY A 174 -1.48 10.17 13.75
CA GLY A 174 -1.12 11.47 14.32
C GLY A 174 -0.73 12.57 13.33
N LEU A 175 -0.64 12.28 12.03
CA LEU A 175 -0.39 13.27 10.96
C LEU A 175 -1.67 13.66 10.20
N GLY A 176 -2.84 13.49 10.84
CA GLY A 176 -4.14 13.71 10.25
C GLY A 176 -4.69 15.13 10.39
N GLN A 177 -4.88 15.78 9.25
CA GLN A 177 -6.12 16.49 8.87
C GLN A 177 -6.63 17.60 9.81
N LEU A 178 -6.50 18.84 9.36
CA LEU A 178 -7.33 19.95 9.85
C LEU A 178 -8.79 19.74 9.39
N PRO A 179 -9.79 19.95 10.26
CA PRO A 179 -11.20 19.92 9.86
C PRO A 179 -11.51 21.03 8.84
N GLY A 180 -12.33 20.71 7.82
CA GLY A 180 -12.68 21.64 6.72
C GLY A 180 -13.39 22.94 7.13
N TRP A 181 -13.77 23.13 8.39
CA TRP A 181 -14.35 24.38 8.88
C TRP A 181 -13.30 25.44 9.26
N MET A 182 -12.00 25.10 9.24
CA MET A 182 -10.88 26.04 9.44
C MET A 182 -10.37 26.69 8.13
N ALA A 183 -10.99 26.41 6.98
CA ALA A 183 -10.76 27.18 5.77
C ALA A 183 -11.48 28.54 5.88
N LEU A 184 -10.76 29.53 6.42
CA LEU A 184 -11.23 30.91 6.51
C LEU A 184 -11.54 31.48 5.11
N ASP A 185 -12.79 31.89 4.98
CA ASP A 185 -13.37 32.78 3.98
C ASP A 185 -12.41 33.95 3.68
N SER A 186 -11.71 33.90 2.55
CA SER A 186 -10.89 35.01 2.06
C SER A 186 -11.14 35.24 0.57
N ALA A 187 -12.34 35.71 0.24
CA ALA A 187 -12.53 36.75 -0.77
C ALA A 187 -13.99 37.26 -0.79
N ARG A 188 -14.37 38.04 0.21
CA ARG A 188 -15.34 39.13 -0.01
C ARG A 188 -14.59 40.43 -0.26
N GLY A 189 -14.69 40.89 -1.51
CA GLY A 189 -14.68 42.30 -1.92
C GLY A 189 -13.32 42.97 -2.04
N VAL A 190 -13.02 43.51 -3.22
CA VAL A 190 -13.03 44.97 -3.53
C VAL A 190 -12.60 45.19 -4.98
N ARG A 191 -13.47 45.89 -5.72
CA ARG A 191 -13.41 46.46 -7.09
C ARG A 191 -13.52 45.53 -8.29
#